data_AF-A0A6P0TW68-F1
#
_entry.id   AF-A0A6P0TW68-F1
#
_cell.length_a   1.000
_cell.length_b   1.000
_cell.length_c   1.000
_cell.angle_alpha   90.00
_cell.angle_beta   90.00
_cell.angle_gamma   90.00
#
_symmetry.space_group_name_H-M   'P 1'
#
loop_
_entity.id
_entity.type
_entity.pdbx_description
1 polymer ?
#
loop_
_entity_poly.entity_id
_entity_poly.type
_entity_poly.pdbx_seq_one_letter_code
_entity_poly.pdbx_strand_id
1 'polypeptide(L)'
;MVKSKYVSVTQMCNDKSNDDLLREAIANFCKETPKSREWERAFTTLWSLILKFKILATSRHSKYPDLLQDIQLEFSQRISSEFEQIQEVKKSLLHGLRLWINDYGLRLRYRILDLYREKTEISLDAPISGSNNDSNIPTLREVIAGNIPEPMETLIQEDFEEKLLASEKLDCHPKKYPQCTCREIAKRRFFRNPPQSFIEIAKELDIRYQALIAHKDRKCEPLLKEIYKELLGGE
;
A
#
# COMPACT_ATOMS: atom_id res chain seq x y z
N MET A 1 -34.93 54.02 -15.64
CA MET A 1 -34.54 52.64 -16.01
C MET A 1 -34.09 51.91 -14.75
N VAL A 2 -34.97 51.07 -14.21
CA VAL A 2 -34.73 50.26 -13.00
C VAL A 2 -33.96 49.02 -13.44
N LYS A 3 -32.66 48.93 -13.13
CA LYS A 3 -31.87 47.73 -13.39
C LYS A 3 -32.21 46.66 -12.35
N SER A 4 -33.00 45.70 -12.83
CA SER A 4 -33.23 44.33 -12.40
C SER A 4 -32.59 43.88 -11.08
N LYS A 5 -33.46 43.61 -10.11
CA LYS A 5 -33.20 43.02 -8.78
C LYS A 5 -33.15 41.47 -8.82
N TYR A 6 -32.84 40.87 -9.96
CA TYR A 6 -32.88 39.41 -10.17
C TYR A 6 -31.53 38.85 -10.59
N VAL A 7 -30.54 38.93 -9.69
CA VAL A 7 -29.38 38.01 -9.68
C VAL A 7 -28.99 37.80 -8.21
N SER A 8 -29.79 37.09 -7.42
CA SER A 8 -29.48 36.82 -6.00
C SER A 8 -30.09 35.54 -5.41
N VAL A 9 -30.41 34.52 -6.22
CA VAL A 9 -30.83 33.22 -5.64
C VAL A 9 -30.16 32.01 -6.31
N THR A 10 -29.66 32.14 -7.54
CA THR A 10 -28.99 31.03 -8.25
C THR A 10 -27.48 30.92 -8.01
N GLN A 11 -26.90 31.79 -7.19
CA GLN A 11 -25.45 31.87 -6.94
C GLN A 11 -25.09 31.62 -5.47
N MET A 12 -25.80 30.71 -4.79
CA MET A 12 -25.51 30.32 -3.39
C MET A 12 -25.44 28.80 -3.14
N CYS A 13 -25.60 27.94 -4.14
CA CYS A 13 -25.48 26.48 -3.96
C CYS A 13 -24.82 25.82 -5.16
N ASN A 14 -23.53 25.42 -5.03
CA ASN A 14 -22.93 24.18 -5.58
C ASN A 14 -21.44 24.30 -5.90
N ASP A 15 -20.61 24.62 -4.91
CA ASP A 15 -19.27 24.02 -4.84
C ASP A 15 -19.22 23.16 -3.57
N LYS A 16 -19.87 21.99 -3.62
CA LYS A 16 -19.63 20.95 -2.62
C LYS A 16 -18.17 20.54 -2.76
N SER A 17 -17.41 20.54 -1.67
CA SER A 17 -16.04 20.03 -1.67
C SER A 17 -16.05 18.58 -2.16
N ASN A 18 -14.99 18.14 -2.83
CA ASN A 18 -14.85 16.73 -3.25
C ASN A 18 -15.01 15.76 -2.05
N ASP A 19 -14.61 16.20 -0.87
CA ASP A 19 -14.81 15.46 0.39
C ASP A 19 -16.29 15.35 0.78
N ASP A 20 -17.11 16.37 0.54
CA ASP A 20 -18.54 16.35 0.86
C ASP A 20 -19.28 15.40 -0.10
N LEU A 21 -18.94 15.44 -1.38
CA LEU A 21 -19.48 14.51 -2.39
C LEU A 21 -19.13 13.05 -2.06
N LEU A 22 -17.88 12.80 -1.66
CA LEU A 22 -17.47 11.45 -1.22
C LEU A 22 -18.16 11.04 0.06
N ARG A 23 -18.29 11.94 1.05
CA ARG A 23 -18.93 11.65 2.32
C ARG A 23 -20.39 11.27 2.13
N GLU A 24 -21.11 12.01 1.30
CA GLU A 24 -22.50 11.73 0.97
C GLU A 24 -22.64 10.40 0.22
N ALA A 25 -21.78 10.12 -0.75
CA ALA A 25 -21.81 8.88 -1.50
C ALA A 25 -21.51 7.63 -0.63
N ILE A 26 -20.53 7.74 0.27
CA ILE A 26 -20.22 6.66 1.24
C ILE A 26 -21.38 6.48 2.21
N ALA A 27 -21.90 7.55 2.80
CA ALA A 27 -23.02 7.47 3.73
C ALA A 27 -24.28 6.88 3.08
N ASN A 28 -24.57 7.22 1.82
CA ASN A 28 -25.67 6.63 1.08
C ASN A 28 -25.43 5.15 0.83
N PHE A 29 -24.26 4.75 0.35
CA PHE A 29 -23.92 3.34 0.13
C PHE A 29 -24.03 2.50 1.41
N CYS A 30 -23.52 3.00 2.54
CA CYS A 30 -23.55 2.28 3.83
C CYS A 30 -24.94 2.14 4.44
N LYS A 31 -25.92 2.96 4.03
CA LYS A 31 -27.31 2.88 4.50
C LYS A 31 -28.14 1.84 3.75
N GLU A 32 -27.76 1.52 2.52
CA GLU A 32 -28.53 0.62 1.67
C GLU A 32 -28.32 -0.85 2.06
N THR A 33 -29.35 -1.66 1.81
CA THR A 33 -29.30 -3.10 2.13
C THR A 33 -28.47 -3.83 1.08
N PRO A 34 -27.48 -4.65 1.46
CA PRO A 34 -26.64 -5.38 0.49
C PRO A 34 -27.47 -6.15 -0.53
N LYS A 35 -27.07 -6.08 -1.81
CA LYS A 35 -27.73 -6.72 -2.97
C LYS A 35 -29.12 -6.16 -3.34
N SER A 36 -29.55 -5.04 -2.77
CA SER A 36 -30.71 -4.31 -3.32
C SER A 36 -30.34 -3.54 -4.59
N ARG A 37 -31.34 -3.16 -5.38
CA ARG A 37 -31.13 -2.33 -6.57
C ARG A 37 -30.60 -0.95 -6.19
N GLU A 38 -31.01 -0.45 -5.05
CA GLU A 38 -30.60 0.81 -4.45
C GLU A 38 -29.14 0.75 -4.01
N TRP A 39 -28.71 -0.38 -3.43
CA TRP A 39 -27.32 -0.64 -3.07
C TRP A 39 -26.41 -0.67 -4.30
N GLU A 40 -26.82 -1.34 -5.38
CA GLU A 40 -26.05 -1.37 -6.64
C GLU A 40 -25.92 0.03 -7.27
N ARG A 41 -26.99 0.82 -7.22
CA ARG A 41 -26.97 2.22 -7.68
C ARG A 41 -26.05 3.08 -6.83
N ALA A 42 -26.18 3.02 -5.51
CA ALA A 42 -25.34 3.77 -4.58
C ALA A 42 -23.86 3.39 -4.73
N PHE A 43 -23.59 2.10 -4.93
CA PHE A 43 -22.26 1.60 -5.21
C PHE A 43 -21.69 2.15 -6.52
N THR A 44 -22.47 2.10 -7.60
CA THR A 44 -22.06 2.61 -8.90
C THR A 44 -21.74 4.11 -8.82
N THR A 45 -22.56 4.87 -8.10
CA THR A 45 -22.31 6.29 -7.85
C THR A 45 -21.00 6.49 -7.08
N LEU A 46 -20.78 5.78 -5.97
CA LEU A 46 -19.56 5.87 -5.18
C LEU A 46 -18.31 5.49 -6.01
N TRP A 47 -18.38 4.38 -6.74
CA TRP A 47 -17.29 3.91 -7.58
C TRP A 47 -16.96 4.90 -8.70
N SER A 48 -17.98 5.53 -9.31
CA SER A 48 -17.77 6.57 -10.33
C SER A 48 -16.99 7.77 -9.78
N LEU A 49 -17.22 8.15 -8.52
CA LEU A 49 -16.49 9.23 -7.85
C LEU A 49 -15.05 8.82 -7.56
N ILE A 50 -14.81 7.58 -7.12
CA ILE A 50 -13.47 7.03 -6.90
C ILE A 50 -12.62 7.10 -8.19
N LEU A 51 -13.22 6.74 -9.32
CA LEU A 51 -12.58 6.84 -10.64
C LEU A 51 -12.37 8.30 -11.05
N LYS A 52 -13.40 9.15 -10.93
CA LYS A 52 -13.34 10.58 -11.28
C LYS A 52 -12.25 11.32 -10.52
N PHE A 53 -12.10 11.02 -9.23
CA PHE A 53 -11.10 11.64 -8.35
C PHE A 53 -9.72 10.96 -8.42
N LYS A 54 -9.53 10.02 -9.36
CA LYS A 54 -8.27 9.29 -9.60
C LYS A 54 -7.69 8.71 -8.31
N ILE A 55 -8.54 8.13 -7.47
CA ILE A 55 -8.15 7.63 -6.15
C ILE A 55 -7.27 6.39 -6.27
N LEU A 56 -7.52 5.55 -7.29
CA LEU A 56 -6.85 4.27 -7.49
C LEU A 56 -5.43 4.43 -8.06
N ALA A 57 -4.51 3.58 -7.60
CA ALA A 57 -3.23 3.37 -8.25
C ALA A 57 -3.45 2.66 -9.59
N THR A 58 -2.80 3.12 -10.65
CA THR A 58 -2.96 2.57 -12.00
C THR A 58 -1.81 1.64 -12.37
N SER A 59 -2.08 0.69 -13.27
CA SER A 59 -1.06 -0.20 -13.84
C SER A 59 -1.34 -0.47 -15.31
N ARG A 60 -0.29 -0.81 -16.06
CA ARG A 60 -0.37 -1.28 -17.46
C ARG A 60 -0.37 -2.81 -17.56
N HIS A 61 -0.37 -3.52 -16.43
CA HIS A 61 -0.33 -4.98 -16.41
C HIS A 61 -1.59 -5.56 -17.08
N SER A 62 -1.44 -6.64 -17.85
CA SER A 62 -2.56 -7.27 -18.59
C SER A 62 -3.70 -7.75 -17.66
N LYS A 63 -3.34 -8.28 -16.49
CA LYS A 63 -4.27 -8.72 -15.42
C LYS A 63 -4.79 -7.59 -14.51
N TYR A 64 -4.40 -6.33 -14.75
CA TYR A 64 -4.86 -5.21 -13.92
C TYR A 64 -6.39 -5.01 -13.92
N PRO A 65 -7.12 -5.19 -15.05
CA PRO A 65 -8.58 -5.12 -15.05
C PRO A 65 -9.25 -6.16 -14.14
N ASP A 66 -8.73 -7.39 -14.11
CA ASP A 66 -9.26 -8.46 -13.26
C ASP A 66 -9.03 -8.13 -11.78
N LEU A 67 -7.80 -7.69 -11.45
CA LEU A 67 -7.47 -7.20 -10.11
C LEU A 67 -8.38 -6.02 -9.69
N LEU A 68 -8.72 -5.14 -10.63
CA LEU A 68 -9.61 -4.02 -10.34
C LEU A 68 -11.03 -4.49 -10.00
N GLN A 69 -11.51 -5.55 -10.65
CA GLN A 69 -12.80 -6.16 -10.35
C GLN A 69 -12.81 -6.79 -8.95
N ASP A 70 -11.73 -7.49 -8.57
CA ASP A 70 -11.55 -8.05 -7.23
C ASP A 70 -11.54 -6.94 -6.16
N ILE A 71 -10.80 -5.86 -6.42
CA ILE A 71 -10.74 -4.69 -5.54
C ILE A 71 -12.11 -4.03 -5.41
N GLN A 72 -12.87 -3.93 -6.50
CA GLN A 72 -14.22 -3.38 -6.48
C GLN A 72 -15.16 -4.24 -5.61
N LEU A 73 -15.07 -5.57 -5.72
CA LEU A 73 -15.85 -6.49 -4.90
C LEU A 73 -15.48 -6.38 -3.41
N GLU A 74 -14.19 -6.45 -3.07
CA GLU A 74 -13.73 -6.32 -1.68
C GLU A 74 -14.05 -4.94 -1.10
N PHE A 75 -13.93 -3.88 -1.89
CA PHE A 75 -14.30 -2.53 -1.50
C PHE A 75 -15.76 -2.48 -1.06
N SER A 76 -16.67 -3.06 -1.86
CA SER A 76 -18.11 -3.08 -1.55
C SER A 76 -18.45 -3.80 -0.24
N GLN A 77 -17.62 -4.77 0.17
CA GLN A 77 -17.84 -5.57 1.37
C GLN A 77 -17.26 -4.93 2.63
N ARG A 78 -16.14 -4.20 2.48
CA ARG A 78 -15.31 -3.76 3.62
C ARG A 78 -15.43 -2.27 3.93
N ILE A 79 -15.85 -1.45 2.96
CA ILE A 79 -15.90 0.01 3.16
C ILE A 79 -16.80 0.40 4.35
N SER A 80 -17.96 -0.25 4.52
CA SER A 80 -18.91 0.11 5.58
C SER A 80 -18.43 -0.27 6.99
N SER A 81 -17.56 -1.28 7.13
CA SER A 81 -17.11 -1.77 8.44
C SER A 81 -15.72 -1.26 8.83
N GLU A 82 -14.82 -1.06 7.87
CA GLU A 82 -13.41 -0.78 8.14
C GLU A 82 -13.00 0.68 7.90
N PHE A 83 -13.71 1.41 7.05
CA PHE A 83 -13.29 2.75 6.65
C PHE A 83 -13.64 3.83 7.68
N GLU A 84 -14.78 3.70 8.38
CA GLU A 84 -15.20 4.65 9.43
C GLU A 84 -14.18 4.74 10.57
N GLN A 85 -13.50 3.64 10.90
CA GLN A 85 -12.47 3.59 11.96
C GLN A 85 -11.23 4.44 11.64
N ILE A 86 -11.05 4.88 10.40
CA ILE A 86 -9.85 5.59 9.93
C ILE A 86 -10.07 7.11 9.85
N GLN A 87 -11.33 7.57 10.05
CA GLN A 87 -11.72 8.95 9.83
C GLN A 87 -11.25 9.92 10.93
N GLU A 88 -11.04 9.45 12.17
CA GLU A 88 -10.75 10.33 13.32
C GLU A 88 -9.38 11.04 13.27
N VAL A 89 -8.49 10.71 12.32
CA VAL A 89 -7.08 11.16 12.36
C VAL A 89 -6.65 11.97 11.12
N LYS A 90 -7.48 12.13 10.07
CA LYS A 90 -7.00 12.56 8.74
C LYS A 90 -7.52 13.93 8.26
N LYS A 91 -6.62 14.68 7.60
CA LYS A 91 -6.82 16.04 7.07
C LYS A 91 -7.86 16.17 5.94
N SER A 92 -8.14 15.10 5.19
CA SER A 92 -9.19 15.06 4.17
C SER A 92 -9.70 13.63 3.94
N LEU A 93 -11.00 13.51 3.63
CA LEU A 93 -11.66 12.23 3.39
C LEU A 93 -11.10 11.56 2.12
N LEU A 94 -10.89 12.34 1.06
CA LEU A 94 -10.30 11.88 -0.19
C LEU A 94 -8.91 11.29 0.01
N HIS A 95 -8.06 11.94 0.81
CA HIS A 95 -6.72 11.41 1.11
C HIS A 95 -6.80 10.15 1.96
N GLY A 96 -7.72 10.11 2.94
CA GLY A 96 -7.99 8.92 3.74
C GLY A 96 -8.39 7.72 2.90
N LEU A 97 -9.33 7.92 1.97
CA LEU A 97 -9.83 6.89 1.06
C LEU A 97 -8.75 6.41 0.09
N ARG A 98 -7.94 7.34 -0.46
CA ARG A 98 -6.80 7.01 -1.31
C ARG A 98 -5.81 6.09 -0.61
N LEU A 99 -5.44 6.42 0.63
CA LEU A 99 -4.53 5.62 1.42
C LEU A 99 -5.13 4.26 1.78
N TRP A 100 -6.42 4.23 2.14
CA TRP A 100 -7.08 2.99 2.51
C TRP A 100 -7.16 2.00 1.34
N ILE A 101 -7.55 2.47 0.15
CA ILE A 101 -7.62 1.59 -1.02
C ILE A 101 -6.21 1.16 -1.48
N ASN A 102 -5.26 2.10 -1.58
CA ASN A 102 -3.98 1.81 -2.21
C ASN A 102 -2.98 1.11 -1.30
N ASP A 103 -2.96 1.43 -0.01
CA ASP A 103 -1.83 1.12 0.86
C ASP A 103 -2.21 0.26 2.08
N TYR A 104 -3.36 0.53 2.73
CA TYR A 104 -3.66 -0.08 4.03
C TYR A 104 -4.74 -1.17 4.01
N GLY A 105 -5.95 -0.83 3.54
CA GLY A 105 -7.13 -1.69 3.60
C GLY A 105 -7.15 -2.73 2.49
N LEU A 106 -7.12 -2.27 1.23
CA LEU A 106 -7.19 -3.15 0.06
C LEU A 106 -5.81 -3.43 -0.57
N ARG A 107 -4.79 -2.64 -0.18
CA ARG A 107 -3.38 -2.84 -0.58
C ARG A 107 -3.18 -2.96 -2.09
N LEU A 108 -3.96 -2.21 -2.88
CA LEU A 108 -3.94 -2.29 -4.35
C LEU A 108 -2.51 -2.18 -4.93
N ARG A 109 -1.64 -1.32 -4.37
CA ARG A 109 -0.25 -1.19 -4.85
C ARG A 109 0.56 -2.47 -4.69
N TYR A 110 0.39 -3.19 -3.57
CA TYR A 110 1.08 -4.46 -3.34
C TYR A 110 0.57 -5.52 -4.30
N ARG A 111 -0.75 -5.60 -4.51
CA ARG A 111 -1.32 -6.55 -5.47
C ARG A 111 -0.88 -6.26 -6.92
N ILE A 112 -0.77 -4.98 -7.29
CA ILE A 112 -0.17 -4.60 -8.58
C ILE A 112 1.28 -5.11 -8.66
N LEU A 113 2.08 -4.95 -7.60
CA LEU A 113 3.45 -5.47 -7.57
C LEU A 113 3.48 -6.99 -7.70
N ASP A 114 2.55 -7.70 -7.03
CA ASP A 114 2.44 -9.15 -7.12
C ASP A 114 2.11 -9.63 -8.54
N LEU A 115 1.29 -8.88 -9.29
CA LEU A 115 1.03 -9.19 -10.70
C LEU A 115 2.31 -9.21 -11.55
N TYR A 116 3.25 -8.30 -11.30
CA TYR A 116 4.54 -8.30 -12.00
C TYR A 116 5.53 -9.33 -11.44
N ARG A 117 5.23 -9.95 -10.30
CA ARG A 117 6.02 -11.05 -9.71
C ARG A 117 5.56 -12.42 -10.18
N GLU A 118 4.32 -12.55 -10.65
CA GLU A 118 3.85 -13.77 -11.32
C GLU A 118 4.66 -13.98 -12.62
N LYS A 119 5.60 -14.92 -12.53
CA LYS A 119 6.62 -15.25 -13.54
C LYS A 119 6.09 -15.24 -14.97
N THR A 120 6.85 -14.56 -15.84
CA THR A 120 7.03 -14.97 -17.23
C THR A 120 7.27 -16.48 -17.27
N GLU A 121 6.38 -17.22 -17.91
CA GLU A 121 6.56 -18.64 -18.21
C GLU A 121 7.77 -18.81 -19.14
N ILE A 122 8.96 -18.81 -18.57
CA ILE A 122 10.18 -19.22 -19.28
C ILE A 122 10.10 -20.74 -19.36
N SER A 123 9.97 -21.26 -20.58
CA SER A 123 10.01 -22.70 -20.84
C SER A 123 11.32 -23.28 -20.28
N LEU A 124 11.20 -24.32 -19.45
CA LEU A 124 12.33 -24.98 -18.78
C LEU A 124 13.28 -25.67 -19.77
N ASP A 125 12.78 -25.96 -20.97
CA ASP A 125 13.51 -26.61 -22.06
C ASP A 125 14.07 -25.60 -23.08
N ALA A 126 13.82 -24.30 -22.88
CA ALA A 126 14.40 -23.29 -23.74
C ALA A 126 15.91 -23.13 -23.42
N PRO A 127 16.78 -23.18 -24.44
CA PRO A 127 18.20 -22.88 -24.24
C PRO A 127 18.36 -21.43 -23.77
N ILE A 128 19.19 -21.23 -22.75
CA ILE A 128 19.51 -19.90 -22.23
C ILE A 128 20.25 -19.17 -23.35
N SER A 129 19.61 -18.20 -23.99
CA SER A 129 20.13 -17.55 -25.19
C SER A 129 21.38 -16.72 -24.85
N GLY A 130 22.55 -17.34 -25.02
CA GLY A 130 23.84 -16.71 -25.13
C GLY A 130 24.37 -16.94 -26.53
N SER A 131 24.63 -15.86 -27.26
CA SER A 131 25.33 -15.88 -28.55
C SER A 131 26.66 -16.63 -28.40
N ASN A 132 26.73 -17.85 -28.94
CA ASN A 132 27.83 -18.46 -29.69
C ASN A 132 27.49 -19.93 -29.97
N ASN A 133 27.93 -20.44 -31.12
CA ASN A 133 27.57 -21.73 -31.72
C ASN A 133 28.14 -22.95 -30.97
N ASP A 134 28.01 -23.02 -29.65
CA ASP A 134 28.41 -24.17 -28.85
C ASP A 134 27.21 -25.08 -28.58
N SER A 135 27.34 -26.36 -28.92
CA SER A 135 26.27 -27.37 -28.81
C SER A 135 26.02 -27.86 -27.37
N ASN A 136 26.61 -27.20 -26.36
CA ASN A 136 26.53 -27.56 -24.95
C ASN A 136 26.00 -26.40 -24.09
N ILE A 137 24.95 -25.72 -24.54
CA ILE A 137 24.27 -24.71 -23.71
C ILE A 137 23.39 -25.47 -22.71
N PRO A 138 23.65 -25.39 -21.40
CA PRO A 138 22.83 -26.07 -20.41
C PRO A 138 21.42 -25.49 -20.40
N THR A 139 20.44 -26.37 -20.32
CA THR A 139 19.04 -25.99 -20.13
C THR A 139 18.81 -25.50 -18.71
N LEU A 140 17.79 -24.64 -18.52
CA LEU A 140 17.44 -24.15 -17.18
C LEU A 140 17.15 -25.31 -16.21
N ARG A 141 16.63 -26.43 -16.73
CA ARG A 141 16.41 -27.68 -16.01
C ARG A 141 17.69 -28.34 -15.47
N GLU A 142 18.77 -28.35 -16.26
CA GLU A 142 20.06 -28.94 -15.86
C GLU A 142 20.74 -28.11 -14.77
N VAL A 143 20.55 -26.79 -14.78
CA VAL A 143 21.03 -25.88 -13.72
C VAL A 143 20.27 -26.11 -12.41
N ILE A 144 18.94 -26.30 -12.47
CA ILE A 144 18.10 -26.55 -11.28
C ILE A 144 18.40 -27.90 -10.63
N ALA A 145 18.74 -28.93 -11.41
CA ALA A 145 19.08 -30.25 -10.88
C ALA A 145 20.42 -30.29 -10.12
N GLY A 146 21.28 -29.27 -10.30
CA GLY A 146 22.68 -29.29 -9.91
C GLY A 146 23.05 -28.63 -8.57
N ASN A 147 22.08 -28.22 -7.76
CA ASN A 147 22.16 -27.55 -6.44
C ASN A 147 21.31 -26.28 -6.49
N ILE A 148 20.19 -26.27 -5.77
CA ILE A 148 19.47 -25.03 -5.45
C ILE A 148 20.02 -24.59 -4.09
N PRO A 149 20.85 -23.53 -3.99
CA PRO A 149 20.87 -22.72 -2.78
C PRO A 149 19.47 -22.10 -2.64
N GLU A 150 19.02 -21.84 -1.42
CA GLU A 150 17.72 -21.25 -1.06
C GLU A 150 17.10 -20.30 -2.11
N PRO A 151 15.75 -20.21 -2.18
CA PRO A 151 15.07 -19.35 -3.16
C PRO A 151 15.77 -18.00 -3.25
N MET A 152 16.19 -17.58 -4.45
CA MET A 152 16.95 -16.33 -4.59
C MET A 152 16.23 -15.13 -3.95
N GLU A 153 14.89 -15.16 -3.88
CA GLU A 153 14.12 -14.16 -3.14
C GLU A 153 14.37 -14.18 -1.63
N THR A 154 14.53 -15.35 -1.02
CA THR A 154 14.95 -15.52 0.38
C THR A 154 16.36 -14.94 0.58
N LEU A 155 17.30 -15.28 -0.31
CA LEU A 155 18.68 -14.77 -0.24
C LEU A 155 18.74 -13.24 -0.44
N ILE A 156 17.94 -12.67 -1.35
CA ILE A 156 17.86 -11.22 -1.57
C ILE A 156 17.22 -10.52 -0.37
N GLN A 157 16.18 -11.12 0.22
CA GLN A 157 15.50 -10.54 1.38
C GLN A 157 16.36 -10.61 2.64
N GLU A 158 17.10 -11.70 2.84
CA GLU A 158 18.07 -11.88 3.92
C GLU A 158 19.28 -10.96 3.75
N ASP A 159 19.84 -10.87 2.54
CA ASP A 159 20.95 -9.94 2.23
C ASP A 159 20.53 -8.48 2.43
N PHE A 160 19.29 -8.13 2.06
CA PHE A 160 18.76 -6.79 2.29
C PHE A 160 18.49 -6.51 3.77
N GLU A 161 17.93 -7.47 4.51
CA GLU A 161 17.73 -7.35 5.97
C GLU A 161 19.06 -7.19 6.69
N GLU A 162 20.06 -8.02 6.35
CA GLU A 162 21.39 -7.99 6.95
C GLU A 162 22.08 -6.65 6.68
N LYS A 163 22.08 -6.18 5.42
CA LYS A 163 22.65 -4.88 5.05
C LYS A 163 21.94 -3.70 5.72
N LEU A 164 20.62 -3.76 5.83
CA LEU A 164 19.85 -2.67 6.45
C LEU A 164 20.05 -2.64 7.97
N LEU A 165 20.01 -3.80 8.64
CA LEU A 165 20.23 -3.89 10.08
C LEU A 165 21.68 -3.61 10.48
N ALA A 166 22.66 -3.87 9.61
CA ALA A 166 24.06 -3.51 9.83
C ALA A 166 24.34 -2.00 9.83
N SER A 167 23.38 -1.17 9.40
CA SER A 167 23.54 0.28 9.41
C SER A 167 23.57 0.85 10.84
N GLU A 168 24.66 1.54 11.19
CA GLU A 168 24.79 2.29 12.46
C GLU A 168 23.76 3.43 12.59
N LYS A 169 23.23 3.92 11.45
CA LYS A 169 22.19 4.97 11.43
C LYS A 169 20.91 4.54 12.16
N LEU A 170 20.66 3.23 12.28
CA LEU A 170 19.47 2.68 12.94
C LEU A 170 19.60 2.51 14.45
N ASP A 171 20.74 2.87 15.06
CA ASP A 171 20.91 2.85 16.52
C ASP A 171 20.27 4.06 17.22
N CYS A 172 19.52 4.89 16.48
CA CYS A 172 18.71 5.94 17.08
C CYS A 172 17.66 5.39 18.04
N HIS A 173 17.56 5.99 19.22
CA HIS A 173 16.54 5.66 20.21
C HIS A 173 16.05 6.91 20.95
N PRO A 174 14.85 6.88 21.57
CA PRO A 174 14.43 7.93 22.49
C PRO A 174 15.39 8.01 23.70
N LYS A 175 15.64 9.23 24.21
CA LYS A 175 16.53 9.44 25.38
C LYS A 175 16.18 8.58 26.60
N LYS A 176 14.89 8.30 26.81
CA LYS A 176 14.40 7.53 27.96
C LYS A 176 14.32 6.02 27.72
N TYR A 177 14.48 5.57 26.48
CA TYR A 177 14.21 4.19 26.08
C TYR A 177 15.32 3.67 25.15
N PRO A 178 16.52 3.38 25.67
CA PRO A 178 17.64 2.86 24.88
C PRO A 178 17.34 1.54 24.16
N GLN A 179 16.42 0.74 24.70
CA GLN A 179 15.93 -0.50 24.08
C GLN A 179 15.06 -0.27 22.83
N CYS A 180 14.56 0.95 22.63
CA CYS A 180 13.64 1.30 21.56
C CYS A 180 14.40 1.88 20.36
N THR A 181 15.35 1.12 19.81
CA THR A 181 16.12 1.56 18.66
C THR A 181 15.30 1.48 17.37
N CYS A 182 15.62 2.33 16.40
CA CYS A 182 15.06 2.26 15.06
C CYS A 182 15.30 0.88 14.42
N ARG A 183 16.45 0.25 14.70
CA ARG A 183 16.79 -1.13 14.33
C ARG A 183 15.79 -2.12 14.90
N GLU A 184 15.51 -2.06 16.20
CA GLU A 184 14.61 -3.01 16.87
C GLU A 184 13.16 -2.84 16.40
N ILE A 185 12.72 -1.60 16.19
CA ILE A 185 11.40 -1.32 15.61
C ILE A 185 11.32 -1.89 14.19
N ALA A 186 12.35 -1.68 13.36
CA ALA A 186 12.35 -2.15 11.99
C ALA A 186 12.31 -3.68 11.93
N LYS A 187 13.16 -4.35 12.72
CA LYS A 187 13.20 -5.82 12.86
C LYS A 187 11.83 -6.39 13.19
N ARG A 188 11.18 -5.90 14.26
CA ARG A 188 9.88 -6.42 14.72
C ARG A 188 8.74 -6.09 13.76
N ARG A 189 8.79 -4.95 13.08
CA ARG A 189 7.69 -4.46 12.25
C ARG A 189 7.76 -4.93 10.80
N PHE A 190 8.95 -5.10 10.22
CA PHE A 190 9.10 -5.34 8.79
C PHE A 190 9.75 -6.68 8.47
N PHE A 191 10.58 -7.23 9.36
CA PHE A 191 11.37 -8.43 9.11
C PHE A 191 10.89 -9.66 9.89
N ARG A 192 10.09 -9.47 10.94
CA ARG A 192 9.46 -10.56 11.68
C ARG A 192 8.23 -11.11 10.94
N ASN A 193 8.08 -12.43 10.92
CA ASN A 193 6.89 -13.12 10.43
C ASN A 193 6.15 -13.82 11.59
N PRO A 194 4.89 -13.44 11.93
CA PRO A 194 4.14 -12.31 11.38
C PRO A 194 4.66 -10.94 11.89
N PRO A 195 4.45 -9.85 11.13
CA PRO A 195 4.80 -8.50 11.57
C PRO A 195 4.08 -8.11 12.87
N GLN A 196 4.82 -7.64 13.86
CA GLN A 196 4.22 -7.14 15.10
C GLN A 196 3.56 -5.78 14.89
N SER A 197 2.43 -5.55 15.57
CA SER A 197 1.79 -4.24 15.64
C SER A 197 2.59 -3.27 16.51
N PHE A 198 2.48 -1.97 16.27
CA PHE A 198 3.11 -0.95 17.12
C PHE A 198 2.57 -0.98 18.56
N ILE A 199 1.35 -1.49 18.78
CA ILE A 199 0.79 -1.65 20.12
C ILE A 199 1.54 -2.76 20.88
N GLU A 200 1.80 -3.89 20.22
CA GLU A 200 2.57 -4.99 20.81
C GLU A 200 4.02 -4.57 21.07
N ILE A 201 4.66 -3.90 20.11
CA ILE A 201 6.02 -3.38 20.27
C ILE A 201 6.09 -2.38 21.44
N ALA A 202 5.11 -1.48 21.56
CA ALA A 202 5.05 -0.52 22.66
C ALA A 202 4.94 -1.21 24.03
N LYS A 203 4.11 -2.26 24.13
CA LYS A 203 3.95 -3.06 25.35
C LYS A 203 5.24 -3.83 25.70
N GLU A 204 5.87 -4.47 24.72
CA GLU A 204 7.07 -5.27 24.95
C GLU A 204 8.31 -4.42 25.27
N LEU A 205 8.42 -3.22 24.72
CA LEU A 205 9.53 -2.29 25.00
C LEU A 205 9.26 -1.36 26.19
N ASP A 206 8.11 -1.52 26.85
CA ASP A 206 7.62 -0.68 27.95
C ASP A 206 7.69 0.82 27.63
N ILE A 207 7.26 1.18 26.42
CA ILE A 207 7.21 2.57 25.95
C ILE A 207 5.76 2.97 25.70
N ARG A 208 5.40 4.21 26.07
CA ARG A 208 4.09 4.75 25.72
C ARG A 208 3.91 4.74 24.21
N TYR A 209 2.80 4.17 23.73
CA TYR A 209 2.47 4.06 22.30
C TYR A 209 2.68 5.37 21.53
N GLN A 210 2.18 6.49 22.07
CA GLN A 210 2.35 7.82 21.45
C GLN A 210 3.82 8.25 21.30
N ALA A 211 4.69 7.86 22.25
CA ALA A 211 6.11 8.13 22.17
C ALA A 211 6.81 7.25 21.12
N LEU A 212 6.39 5.98 20.99
CA LEU A 212 6.87 5.08 19.93
C LEU A 212 6.49 5.61 18.54
N ILE A 213 5.23 5.98 18.34
CA ILE A 213 4.74 6.54 17.07
C ILE A 213 5.49 7.84 16.73
N ALA A 214 5.62 8.75 17.69
CA ALA A 214 6.35 10.00 17.46
C ALA A 214 7.83 9.76 17.11
N HIS A 215 8.49 8.78 17.73
CA HIS A 215 9.86 8.41 17.39
C HIS A 215 9.96 7.79 16.00
N LYS A 216 9.06 6.87 15.68
CA LYS A 216 8.94 6.23 14.37
C LYS A 216 8.78 7.26 13.25
N ASP A 217 7.82 8.17 13.37
CA ASP A 217 7.50 9.13 12.32
C ASP A 217 8.59 10.18 12.13
N ARG A 218 9.24 10.62 13.22
CA ARG A 218 10.25 11.70 13.19
C ARG A 218 11.67 11.21 12.88
N LYS A 219 11.98 9.95 13.16
CA LYS A 219 13.35 9.41 13.09
C LYS A 219 13.42 8.12 12.29
N CYS A 220 12.73 7.06 12.71
CA CYS A 220 12.87 5.74 12.10
C CYS A 220 12.47 5.73 10.61
N GLU A 221 11.30 6.29 10.27
CA GLU A 221 10.78 6.25 8.91
C GLU A 221 11.62 7.08 7.91
N PRO A 222 12.07 8.31 8.24
CA PRO A 222 13.03 9.03 7.40
C PRO A 222 14.33 8.27 7.17
N LEU A 223 14.92 7.69 8.23
CA LEU A 223 16.19 6.97 8.15
C LEU A 223 16.08 5.68 7.32
N LEU A 224 14.99 4.94 7.48
CA LEU A 224 14.72 3.75 6.67
C LEU A 224 14.59 4.11 5.18
N LYS A 225 13.95 5.24 4.84
CA LYS A 225 13.86 5.71 3.45
C LYS A 225 15.21 6.12 2.89
N GLU A 226 16.08 6.72 3.70
CA GLU A 226 17.43 7.12 3.31
C GLU A 226 18.30 5.89 3.02
N ILE A 227 18.36 4.94 3.97
CA ILE A 227 19.12 3.69 3.80
C ILE A 227 18.60 2.89 2.62
N TYR A 228 17.28 2.82 2.42
CA TYR A 228 16.68 2.15 1.26
C TYR A 228 17.13 2.76 -0.07
N LYS A 229 17.27 4.10 -0.14
CA LYS A 229 17.78 4.78 -1.34
C LYS A 229 19.28 4.51 -1.56
N GLU A 230 20.07 4.53 -0.49
CA GLU A 230 21.51 4.23 -0.54
C GLU A 230 21.76 2.79 -1.04
N LEU A 231 20.97 1.82 -0.56
CA LEU A 231 21.09 0.41 -0.95
C LEU A 231 20.61 0.12 -2.38
N LEU A 232 19.70 0.92 -2.93
CA LEU A 232 19.21 0.79 -4.32
C LEU A 232 19.99 1.63 -5.34
N GLY A 233 21.08 2.30 -4.93
CA GLY A 233 21.96 3.04 -5.84
C GLY A 233 21.40 4.39 -6.32
N GLY A 234 20.61 5.09 -5.50
CA GLY A 234 20.07 6.40 -5.85
C GLY A 234 21.01 7.57 -5.57
N GLU A 235 21.50 8.21 -6.64
CA GLU A 235 21.81 9.65 -6.68
C GLU A 235 20.56 10.51 -6.38
#